data_AF-A0A9P8Y462-F1
#
_entry.id   AF-A0A9P8Y462-F1
#
_cell.length_a   1.000
_cell.length_b   1.000
_cell.length_c   1.000
_cell.angle_alpha   90.00
_cell.angle_beta   90.00
_cell.angle_gamma   90.00
#
_symmetry.space_group_name_H-M   'P 1'
#
loop_
_entity.id
_entity.type
_entity.pdbx_description
1 polymer ?
#
loop_
_entity_poly.entity_id
_entity_poly.type
_entity_poly.pdbx_seq_one_letter_code
_entity_poly.pdbx_strand_id
1 'polypeptide(L)'
;MSATSTAQAPSDGLGFIVGLQKDIAQHLPGLVGDFEQRWDAAHAELSALGGSPFSTLSAACDRSDTFLHIKKMGPKVVPLVVERLVRENTAANDWAVLLYDALESDDQYCPSVMEQQADLALCRVCIVELNCQRNELLASRLAALTELMESTTLWNNLSRIKY
;
A
#
# COMPACT_ATOMS: atom_id res chain seq x y z
N MET A 1 26.39 -15.72 19.76
CA MET A 1 25.49 -16.46 18.86
C MET A 1 24.39 -15.51 18.46
N SER A 2 24.50 -14.91 17.28
CA SER A 2 23.55 -13.92 16.77
C SER A 2 22.39 -14.66 16.12
N ALA A 3 21.18 -14.50 16.67
CA ALA A 3 19.96 -14.98 16.03
C ALA A 3 19.57 -13.97 14.95
N THR A 4 19.87 -14.29 13.70
CA THR A 4 19.33 -13.59 12.53
C THR A 4 17.86 -13.97 12.43
N SER A 5 16.97 -13.11 12.93
CA SER A 5 15.54 -13.23 12.67
C SER A 5 15.31 -12.76 11.23
N THR A 6 15.23 -13.71 10.31
CA THR A 6 14.61 -13.48 9.00
C THR A 6 13.13 -13.26 9.22
N ALA A 7 12.69 -12.00 9.21
CA ALA A 7 11.29 -11.63 9.12
C ALA A 7 10.75 -12.20 7.80
N GLN A 8 10.05 -13.32 7.89
CA GLN A 8 9.34 -13.92 6.78
C GLN A 8 7.97 -13.25 6.73
N ALA A 9 7.71 -12.48 5.68
CA ALA A 9 6.41 -11.85 5.48
C ALA A 9 5.30 -12.93 5.56
N PRO A 10 4.19 -12.68 6.28
CA PRO A 10 3.10 -13.63 6.38
C PRO A 10 2.55 -13.93 4.98
N SER A 11 2.54 -15.21 4.59
CA SER A 11 2.11 -15.68 3.27
C SER A 11 0.69 -15.27 2.90
N ASP A 12 -0.14 -14.98 3.92
CA ASP A 12 -1.56 -14.69 3.77
C ASP A 12 -1.82 -13.20 3.46
N GLY A 13 -0.96 -12.29 3.95
CA GLY A 13 -1.06 -10.85 3.68
C GLY A 13 -0.81 -10.50 2.20
N LEU A 14 0.05 -11.26 1.54
CA LEU A 14 0.31 -11.17 0.09
C LEU A 14 -0.93 -11.51 -0.74
N GLY A 15 -1.63 -12.60 -0.38
CA GLY A 15 -2.87 -13.00 -1.04
C GLY A 15 -3.97 -11.95 -0.89
N PHE A 16 -4.02 -11.29 0.26
CA PHE A 16 -4.97 -10.21 0.51
C PHE A 16 -4.67 -8.95 -0.31
N ILE A 17 -3.41 -8.52 -0.41
CA ILE A 17 -3.02 -7.35 -1.23
C ILE A 17 -3.41 -7.57 -2.71
N VAL A 18 -3.16 -8.78 -3.22
CA VAL A 18 -3.56 -9.16 -4.59
C VAL A 18 -5.09 -9.20 -4.73
N GLY A 19 -5.82 -9.66 -3.71
CA GLY A 19 -7.28 -9.62 -3.66
C GLY A 19 -7.83 -8.19 -3.71
N LEU A 20 -7.30 -7.30 -2.86
CA LEU A 20 -7.70 -5.89 -2.81
C LEU A 20 -7.45 -5.17 -4.14
N GLN A 21 -6.34 -5.47 -4.82
CA GLN A 21 -6.07 -4.94 -6.15
C GLN A 21 -7.11 -5.41 -7.17
N LYS A 22 -7.49 -6.68 -7.14
CA LYS A 22 -8.53 -7.22 -8.03
C LYS A 22 -9.87 -6.54 -7.78
N ASP A 23 -10.23 -6.29 -6.53
CA ASP A 23 -11.46 -5.59 -6.17
C ASP A 23 -11.44 -4.13 -6.64
N ILE A 24 -10.30 -3.43 -6.47
CA ILE A 24 -10.12 -2.07 -6.99
C ILE A 24 -10.21 -2.07 -8.52
N ALA A 25 -9.59 -3.01 -9.22
CA ALA A 25 -9.66 -3.12 -10.67
C ALA A 25 -11.09 -3.39 -11.16
N GLN A 26 -11.86 -4.17 -10.40
CA GLN A 26 -13.26 -4.45 -10.71
C GLN A 26 -14.16 -3.23 -10.52
N HIS A 27 -13.96 -2.45 -9.46
CA HIS A 27 -14.85 -1.34 -9.11
C HIS A 27 -14.39 0.03 -9.64
N LEU A 28 -13.09 0.19 -9.92
CA LEU A 28 -12.46 1.44 -10.36
C LEU A 28 -11.48 1.21 -11.53
N PRO A 29 -11.90 0.58 -12.65
CA PRO A 29 -11.00 0.21 -13.73
C PRO A 29 -10.29 1.41 -14.38
N GLY A 30 -10.96 2.57 -14.45
CA GLY A 30 -10.35 3.80 -14.96
C GLY A 30 -9.20 4.29 -14.08
N LEU A 31 -9.33 4.19 -12.75
CA LEU A 31 -8.28 4.55 -11.81
C LEU A 31 -7.05 3.66 -11.97
N VAL A 32 -7.27 2.35 -12.12
CA VAL A 32 -6.18 1.38 -12.32
C VAL A 32 -5.49 1.65 -13.65
N GLY A 33 -6.22 1.80 -14.75
CA GLY A 33 -5.62 2.10 -16.05
C GLY A 33 -4.78 3.39 -16.05
N ASP A 34 -5.31 4.46 -15.43
CA ASP A 34 -4.58 5.73 -15.30
C ASP A 34 -3.32 5.61 -14.44
N PHE A 35 -3.39 4.81 -13.36
CA PHE A 35 -2.26 4.57 -12.47
C PHE A 35 -1.18 3.76 -13.20
N GLU A 36 -1.55 2.65 -13.82
CA GLU A 36 -0.66 1.73 -14.54
C GLU A 36 0.14 2.46 -15.63
N GLN A 37 -0.54 3.23 -16.48
CA GLN A 37 0.12 4.01 -17.52
C GLN A 37 1.16 4.98 -16.96
N ARG A 38 0.85 5.63 -15.83
CA ARG A 38 1.74 6.61 -15.21
C ARG A 38 2.86 5.95 -14.42
N TRP A 39 2.57 4.81 -13.78
CA TRP A 39 3.54 3.99 -13.09
C TRP A 39 4.64 3.55 -14.06
N ASP A 40 4.28 2.97 -15.21
CA ASP A 40 5.25 2.51 -16.21
C ASP A 40 6.13 3.66 -16.71
N ALA A 41 5.52 4.83 -16.94
CA ALA A 41 6.26 6.02 -17.35
C ALA A 41 7.24 6.52 -16.27
N ALA A 42 6.79 6.59 -15.01
CA ALA A 42 7.63 6.98 -13.88
C ALA A 42 8.74 5.94 -13.61
N HIS A 43 8.43 4.66 -13.71
CA HIS A 43 9.40 3.58 -13.55
C HIS A 43 10.48 3.65 -14.64
N ALA A 44 10.11 3.87 -15.91
CA ALA A 44 11.08 4.05 -16.98
C ALA A 44 11.99 5.28 -16.76
N GLU A 45 11.46 6.35 -16.17
CA GLU A 45 12.21 7.57 -15.87
C GLU A 45 13.15 7.42 -14.66
N LEU A 46 12.68 6.78 -13.58
CA LEU A 46 13.32 6.82 -12.27
C LEU A 46 14.06 5.51 -11.89
N SER A 47 13.79 4.39 -12.57
CA SER A 47 14.40 3.08 -12.22
C SER A 47 15.93 3.08 -12.27
N ALA A 48 16.52 3.86 -13.18
CA ALA A 48 17.97 4.02 -13.29
C ALA A 48 18.61 4.67 -12.04
N LEU A 49 17.80 5.33 -11.20
CA LEU A 49 18.24 5.93 -9.95
C LEU A 49 18.13 4.97 -8.76
N GLY A 50 17.72 3.71 -8.97
CA GLY A 50 17.67 2.72 -7.90
C GLY A 50 19.01 2.56 -7.18
N GLY A 51 18.99 2.52 -5.84
CA GLY A 51 20.18 2.50 -5.00
C GLY A 51 20.96 3.82 -4.95
N SER A 52 20.46 4.90 -5.57
CA SER A 52 21.02 6.24 -5.40
C SER A 52 20.78 6.75 -3.97
N PRO A 53 21.61 7.69 -3.48
CA PRO A 53 21.34 8.37 -2.22
C PRO A 53 19.93 8.98 -2.19
N PHE A 54 19.30 8.91 -1.03
CA PHE A 54 17.95 9.43 -0.78
C PHE A 54 17.73 10.84 -1.36
N SER A 55 18.67 11.76 -1.10
CA SER A 55 18.57 13.16 -1.55
C SER A 55 18.57 13.28 -3.08
N THR A 56 19.34 12.46 -3.78
CA THR A 56 19.38 12.43 -5.24
C THR A 56 18.07 11.92 -5.80
N LEU A 57 17.55 10.84 -5.23
CA LEU A 57 16.30 10.22 -5.66
C LEU A 57 15.11 11.15 -5.40
N SER A 58 15.03 11.74 -4.19
CA SER A 58 14.01 12.71 -3.81
C SER A 58 13.99 13.92 -4.75
N ALA A 59 15.15 14.52 -5.04
CA ALA A 59 15.23 15.64 -5.99
C ALA A 59 14.87 15.25 -7.44
N ALA A 60 15.00 13.99 -7.82
CA ALA A 60 14.52 13.50 -9.11
C ALA A 60 12.99 13.33 -9.11
N CYS A 61 12.42 12.72 -8.06
CA CYS A 61 10.98 12.59 -7.89
C CYS A 61 10.26 13.94 -7.91
N ASP A 62 10.82 14.97 -7.26
CA ASP A 62 10.23 16.32 -7.24
C ASP A 62 10.24 17.02 -8.61
N ARG A 63 11.10 16.57 -9.55
CA ARG A 63 11.20 17.10 -10.91
C ARG A 63 10.47 16.25 -11.95
N SER A 64 10.06 15.03 -11.59
CA SER A 64 9.39 14.11 -12.50
C SER A 64 7.90 14.43 -12.59
N ASP A 65 7.45 14.86 -13.77
CA ASP A 65 6.04 15.16 -14.03
C ASP A 65 5.14 13.91 -13.88
N THR A 66 5.69 12.73 -14.18
CA THR A 66 4.99 11.45 -14.06
C THR A 66 4.80 11.07 -12.59
N PHE A 67 5.85 11.19 -11.78
CA PHE A 67 5.78 11.01 -10.32
C PHE A 67 4.76 11.97 -9.69
N LEU A 68 4.85 13.27 -10.01
CA LEU A 68 3.93 14.28 -9.48
C LEU A 68 2.48 14.04 -9.89
N HIS A 69 2.25 13.46 -11.08
CA HIS A 69 0.91 13.04 -11.49
C HIS A 69 0.36 11.92 -10.62
N ILE A 70 1.15 10.87 -10.36
CA ILE A 70 0.70 9.77 -9.50
C ILE A 70 0.43 10.31 -8.09
N LYS A 71 1.30 11.17 -7.56
CA LYS A 71 1.09 11.86 -6.28
C LYS A 71 -0.24 12.62 -6.22
N LYS A 72 -0.61 13.33 -7.30
CA LYS A 72 -1.89 14.05 -7.41
C LYS A 72 -3.12 13.13 -7.46
N MET A 73 -2.94 11.84 -7.77
CA MET A 73 -4.04 10.87 -7.66
C MET A 73 -4.44 10.64 -6.18
N GLY A 74 -3.57 10.95 -5.23
CA GLY A 74 -3.89 10.94 -3.80
C GLY A 74 -4.02 9.53 -3.20
N PRO A 75 -4.46 9.41 -1.93
CA PRO A 75 -4.29 8.19 -1.14
C PRO A 75 -5.02 6.96 -1.69
N LYS A 76 -5.99 7.14 -2.59
CA LYS A 76 -6.72 6.04 -3.24
C LYS A 76 -5.83 5.10 -4.07
N VAL A 77 -4.63 5.54 -4.47
CA VAL A 77 -3.67 4.67 -5.20
C VAL A 77 -2.66 3.97 -4.29
N VAL A 78 -2.67 4.22 -2.97
CA VAL A 78 -1.75 3.58 -2.01
C VAL A 78 -1.79 2.05 -2.12
N PRO A 79 -2.95 1.37 -2.18
CA PRO A 79 -2.98 -0.09 -2.34
C PRO A 79 -2.27 -0.57 -3.61
N LEU A 80 -2.32 0.20 -4.70
CA LEU A 80 -1.65 -0.13 -5.97
C LEU A 80 -0.14 0.07 -5.87
N VAL A 81 0.32 1.13 -5.18
CA VAL A 81 1.75 1.36 -4.90
C VAL A 81 2.32 0.23 -4.05
N VAL A 82 1.61 -0.18 -2.99
CA VAL A 82 2.02 -1.30 -2.14
C VAL A 82 2.09 -2.60 -2.93
N GLU A 83 1.11 -2.87 -3.78
CA GLU A 83 1.10 -4.05 -4.63
C GLU A 83 2.32 -4.11 -5.56
N ARG A 84 2.73 -2.96 -6.11
CA ARG A 84 3.95 -2.87 -6.93
C ARG A 84 5.21 -3.15 -6.14
N LEU A 85 5.32 -2.57 -4.93
CA LEU A 85 6.43 -2.84 -4.02
C LEU A 85 6.54 -4.33 -3.65
N VAL A 86 5.40 -5.03 -3.56
CA VAL A 86 5.33 -6.48 -3.32
C VAL A 86 5.81 -7.26 -4.55
N ARG A 87 5.28 -6.97 -5.74
CA ARG A 87 5.64 -7.70 -6.96
C ARG A 87 7.09 -7.49 -7.39
N GLU A 88 7.55 -6.27 -7.24
CA GLU A 88 8.80 -5.80 -7.80
C GLU A 88 9.70 -5.26 -6.68
N ASN A 89 10.04 -6.13 -5.71
CA ASN A 89 10.90 -5.77 -4.58
C ASN A 89 12.37 -5.66 -5.01
N THR A 90 12.69 -4.57 -5.70
CA THR A 90 14.02 -4.27 -6.22
C THR A 90 14.38 -2.81 -5.96
N ALA A 91 15.68 -2.49 -5.99
CA ALA A 91 16.15 -1.11 -5.87
C ALA A 91 15.61 -0.18 -6.97
N ALA A 92 15.21 -0.73 -8.14
CA ALA A 92 14.58 0.05 -9.21
C ALA A 92 13.25 0.70 -8.77
N ASN A 93 12.65 0.23 -7.67
CA ASN A 93 11.42 0.77 -7.08
C ASN A 93 11.64 1.58 -5.81
N ASP A 94 12.86 2.02 -5.54
CA ASP A 94 13.15 2.90 -4.40
C ASP A 94 12.33 4.20 -4.42
N TRP A 95 12.03 4.73 -5.61
CA TRP A 95 11.20 5.92 -5.77
C TRP A 95 9.75 5.69 -5.31
N ALA A 96 9.26 4.45 -5.34
CA ALA A 96 7.92 4.12 -4.89
C ALA A 96 7.78 4.22 -3.36
N VAL A 97 8.88 4.13 -2.61
CA VAL A 97 8.91 4.43 -1.17
C VAL A 97 8.61 5.91 -0.94
N LEU A 98 9.25 6.80 -1.70
CA LEU A 98 8.99 8.25 -1.66
C LEU A 98 7.56 8.58 -2.11
N LEU A 99 7.04 7.84 -3.09
CA LEU A 99 5.65 8.00 -3.52
C LEU A 99 4.68 7.59 -2.41
N TYR A 100 4.91 6.45 -1.75
CA TYR A 100 4.09 6.00 -0.63
C TYR A 100 4.08 7.04 0.49
N ASP A 101 5.25 7.51 0.90
CA ASP A 101 5.42 8.55 1.92
C ASP A 101 4.66 9.84 1.57
N ALA A 102 4.75 10.28 0.31
CA ALA A 102 4.05 11.45 -0.17
C ALA A 102 2.51 11.30 -0.27
N LEU A 103 2.00 10.07 -0.24
CA LEU A 103 0.58 9.73 -0.35
C LEU A 103 -0.06 9.39 1.00
N GLU A 104 0.73 8.88 1.94
CA GLU A 104 0.27 8.53 3.28
C GLU A 104 0.22 9.78 4.16
N SER A 105 -0.93 10.02 4.77
CA SER A 105 -1.17 11.20 5.61
C SER A 105 -1.26 10.87 7.09
N ASP A 106 -1.24 9.58 7.43
CA ASP A 106 -1.30 9.12 8.81
C ASP A 106 0.11 8.92 9.37
N ASP A 107 0.45 9.74 10.37
CA ASP A 107 1.75 9.76 11.04
C ASP A 107 2.14 8.42 11.68
N GLN A 108 1.17 7.54 11.94
CA GLN A 108 1.46 6.17 12.44
C GLN A 108 2.04 5.27 11.34
N TYR A 109 1.85 5.64 10.08
CA TYR A 109 2.18 4.84 8.90
C TYR A 109 3.19 5.51 7.99
N CYS A 110 3.55 6.77 8.26
CA CYS A 110 4.77 7.39 7.79
C CYS A 110 5.91 6.82 8.64
N PRO A 111 6.79 5.96 8.09
CA PRO A 111 7.91 5.48 8.86
C PRO A 111 8.77 6.70 9.21
N SER A 112 8.83 7.06 10.50
CA SER A 112 9.81 8.05 11.04
C SER A 112 11.26 7.77 10.61
N VAL A 113 11.49 6.60 10.02
CA VAL A 113 12.69 6.15 9.33
C VAL A 113 13.10 7.06 8.16
N MET A 114 12.18 7.72 7.44
CA MET A 114 12.52 8.51 6.23
C MET A 114 13.22 9.84 6.52
N GLU A 115 13.22 10.31 7.77
CA GLU A 115 13.93 11.53 8.18
C GLU A 115 15.45 11.34 8.33
N GLN A 116 15.97 10.11 8.35
CA GLN A 116 17.38 9.82 8.57
C GLN A 116 17.96 8.87 7.52
N GLN A 117 18.23 9.37 6.31
CA GLN A 117 19.03 8.66 5.29
C GLN A 117 18.65 7.17 5.18
N ALA A 118 17.33 6.93 5.12
CA ALA A 118 16.76 5.62 5.34
C ALA A 118 17.31 4.60 4.35
N ASP A 119 17.60 3.40 4.84
CA ASP A 119 17.73 2.24 3.98
C ASP A 119 16.39 2.01 3.26
N LEU A 120 16.31 2.44 2.00
CA LEU A 120 15.10 2.34 1.19
C LEU A 120 14.66 0.89 1.01
N ALA A 121 15.59 -0.07 1.05
CA ALA A 121 15.24 -1.47 1.00
C ALA A 121 14.50 -1.93 2.25
N LEU A 122 14.94 -1.47 3.42
CA LEU A 122 14.23 -1.71 4.67
C LEU A 122 12.86 -1.02 4.66
N CYS A 123 12.77 0.23 4.19
CA CYS A 123 11.50 0.94 4.09
C CYS A 123 10.48 0.21 3.21
N ARG A 124 10.89 -0.35 2.05
CA ARG A 124 9.99 -1.15 1.20
C ARG A 124 9.37 -2.31 1.98
N VAL A 125 10.20 -3.06 2.71
CA VAL A 125 9.74 -4.20 3.52
C VAL A 125 8.76 -3.74 4.60
N CYS A 126 9.10 -2.67 5.33
CA CYS A 126 8.23 -2.14 6.37
C CYS A 126 6.88 -1.64 5.82
N ILE A 127 6.88 -0.95 4.68
CA ILE A 127 5.64 -0.48 4.02
C ILE A 127 4.74 -1.66 3.70
N VAL A 128 5.28 -2.72 3.08
CA VAL A 128 4.52 -3.92 2.73
C VAL A 128 3.95 -4.57 3.99
N GLU A 129 4.77 -4.77 5.01
CA GLU A 129 4.35 -5.41 6.26
C GLU A 129 3.26 -4.62 6.98
N LEU A 130 3.42 -3.30 7.10
CA LEU A 130 2.42 -2.41 7.69
C LEU A 130 1.07 -2.49 6.96
N ASN A 131 1.10 -2.53 5.62
CA ASN A 131 -0.12 -2.62 4.83
C ASN A 131 -0.78 -4.00 4.93
N CYS A 132 0.00 -5.08 5.03
CA CYS A 132 -0.54 -6.41 5.36
C CYS A 132 -1.29 -6.38 6.70
N GLN A 133 -0.67 -5.85 7.76
CA GLN A 133 -1.28 -5.77 9.08
C GLN A 133 -2.56 -4.91 9.10
N ARG A 134 -2.54 -3.76 8.39
CA ARG A 134 -3.71 -2.87 8.28
C ARG A 134 -4.88 -3.58 7.60
N ASN A 135 -4.57 -4.33 6.56
CA ASN A 135 -5.54 -5.10 5.81
C ASN A 135 -6.16 -6.23 6.65
N GLU A 136 -5.37 -6.96 7.44
CA GLU A 136 -5.87 -7.98 8.37
C GLU A 136 -6.79 -7.38 9.44
N LEU A 137 -6.44 -6.21 9.98
CA LEU A 137 -7.26 -5.49 10.94
C LEU A 137 -8.59 -5.04 10.32
N LEU A 138 -8.57 -4.51 9.10
CA LEU A 138 -9.77 -4.11 8.37
C LEU A 138 -10.67 -5.31 8.07
N ALA A 139 -10.10 -6.43 7.62
CA ALA A 139 -10.86 -7.67 7.38
C ALA A 139 -11.57 -8.14 8.65
N SER A 140 -10.86 -8.13 9.79
CA SER A 140 -11.42 -8.50 11.09
C SER A 140 -12.56 -7.56 11.52
N ARG A 141 -12.42 -6.25 11.30
CA ARG A 141 -13.47 -5.26 11.59
C ARG A 141 -14.70 -5.43 10.70
N LEU A 142 -14.50 -5.71 9.41
CA LEU A 142 -15.60 -5.96 8.47
C LEU A 142 -16.37 -7.24 8.81
N ALA A 143 -15.67 -8.30 9.22
CA ALA A 143 -16.30 -9.52 9.70
C ALA A 143 -17.18 -9.25 10.94
N ALA A 144 -16.65 -8.56 11.95
CA ALA A 144 -17.40 -8.20 13.15
C ALA A 144 -18.63 -7.31 12.86
N LEU A 145 -18.50 -6.35 11.93
CA LEU A 145 -19.64 -5.53 11.49
C LEU A 145 -20.71 -6.36 10.79
N THR A 146 -20.30 -7.33 9.94
CA THR A 146 -21.22 -8.22 9.24
C THR A 146 -22.02 -9.07 10.23
N GLU A 147 -21.33 -9.69 11.21
CA GLU A 147 -21.97 -10.47 12.28
C GLU A 147 -22.98 -9.63 13.09
N LEU A 148 -22.64 -8.36 13.38
CA LEU A 148 -23.52 -7.45 14.11
C LEU A 148 -24.76 -7.07 13.28
N MET A 149 -24.60 -6.83 11.98
CA MET A 149 -25.70 -6.53 11.07
C MET A 149 -26.65 -7.72 10.92
N GLU A 150 -26.11 -8.93 10.79
CA GLU A 150 -26.90 -10.17 10.74
C GLU A 150 -27.68 -10.39 12.03
N SER A 151 -27.01 -10.24 13.18
CA SER A 151 -27.62 -10.38 14.51
C SER A 151 -28.75 -9.37 14.72
N THR A 152 -28.55 -8.11 14.30
CA THR A 152 -29.57 -7.06 14.39
C THR A 152 -30.77 -7.35 13.48
N THR A 153 -30.52 -7.87 12.28
CA THR A 153 -31.56 -8.25 11.32
C THR A 153 -32.41 -9.40 11.87
N LEU A 154 -31.78 -10.42 12.46
CA LEU A 154 -32.48 -11.52 13.12
C LEU A 154 -33.34 -11.02 14.29
N TRP A 155 -32.81 -10.12 15.11
CA TRP A 155 -33.54 -9.54 16.24
C TRP A 155 -34.77 -8.74 15.80
N ASN A 156 -34.62 -7.92 14.76
CA ASN A 156 -35.72 -7.15 14.18
C ASN A 156 -36.82 -8.06 13.62
N ASN A 157 -36.46 -9.15 12.96
CA ASN A 157 -37.42 -10.12 12.43
C ASN A 157 -38.18 -10.87 13.53
N LEU A 158 -37.49 -11.29 14.59
CA LEU A 158 -38.11 -11.94 15.74
C LEU A 158 -39.07 -10.99 16.50
N SER A 159 -38.69 -9.72 16.64
CA SER A 159 -39.52 -8.72 17.33
C SER A 159 -40.81 -8.34 16.60
N ARG A 160 -40.91 -8.63 15.29
CA ARG A 160 -42.10 -8.42 14.46
C ARG A 160 -43.09 -9.58 14.52
N ILE A 161 -42.68 -10.75 15.00
CA ILE A 161 -43.58 -11.85 15.31
C ILE A 161 -44.17 -11.55 16.70
N LYS A 162 -45.12 -10.60 16.76
CA LYS A 162 -45.98 -10.44 17.93
C LYS A 162 -47.26 -11.23 17.71
N TYR A 163 -47.55 -12.09 18.69
CA TYR A 163 -48.78 -12.88 18.83
C TYR A 163 -50.03 -12.01 18.87
#